data_AF-A0A227J5D3-F1
#
_entry.id   AF-A0A227J5D3-F1
#
_cell.length_a   1.000
_cell.length_b   1.000
_cell.length_c   1.000
_cell.angle_alpha   90.00
_cell.angle_beta   90.00
_cell.angle_gamma   90.00
#
_symmetry.space_group_name_H-M   'P 1'
#
loop_
_entity.id
_entity.type
_entity.pdbx_description
1 polymer ?
#
loop_
_entity_poly.entity_id
_entity_poly.type
_entity_poly.pdbx_seq_one_letter_code
_entity_poly.pdbx_strand_id
1 'polypeptide(L)'
;MVDSERLCCQALVNVFNQHGAELTMEECVSHFKGGKLADILLDTKELMNINVPIDVLEPQYRTEVQKLFVRHLQPMDGAKRLIQFLDSHNIEYCVASNGPKDKIEHALELT
;
A
#
# COMPACT_ATOMS: atom_id res chain seq x y z
N MET A 1 -9.45 5.01 -6.53
CA MET A 1 -10.22 5.49 -5.36
C MET A 1 -9.33 5.96 -4.24
N VAL A 2 -8.25 5.25 -3.92
CA VAL A 2 -7.25 5.65 -2.91
C VAL A 2 -5.85 5.38 -3.43
N ASP A 3 -4.84 6.13 -2.98
CA ASP A 3 -3.42 5.86 -3.29
C ASP A 3 -2.80 4.95 -2.22
N SER A 4 -3.14 3.66 -2.29
CA SER A 4 -2.64 2.64 -1.36
C SER A 4 -1.22 2.17 -1.70
N GLU A 5 -0.79 2.32 -2.94
CA GLU A 5 0.49 1.79 -3.44
C GLU A 5 1.67 2.60 -2.88
N ARG A 6 1.54 3.93 -2.88
CA ARG A 6 2.53 4.80 -2.25
C ARG A 6 2.72 4.50 -0.77
N LEU A 7 1.64 4.21 -0.05
CA LEU A 7 1.72 3.84 1.38
C LEU A 7 2.37 2.46 1.58
N CYS A 8 2.13 1.51 0.67
CA CYS A 8 2.81 0.22 0.68
C CYS A 8 4.32 0.36 0.46
N CYS A 9 4.75 1.20 -0.50
CA CYS A 9 6.17 1.48 -0.73
C CYS A 9 6.80 2.21 0.47
N GLN A 10 6.10 3.16 1.08
CA GLN A 10 6.59 3.84 2.28
C GLN A 10 6.77 2.87 3.45
N ALA A 11 5.89 1.87 3.61
CA ALA A 11 6.06 0.84 4.62
C ALA A 11 7.32 -0.02 4.38
N LEU A 12 7.66 -0.35 3.13
CA LEU A 12 8.91 -1.05 2.80
C LEU A 12 10.12 -0.21 3.21
N VAL A 13 10.16 1.06 2.79
CA VAL A 13 11.23 2.01 3.17
C VAL A 13 11.39 2.08 4.69
N ASN A 14 10.30 2.25 5.43
CA ASN A 14 10.33 2.35 6.88
C ASN A 14 10.90 1.09 7.54
N VAL A 15 10.43 -0.10 7.12
CA VAL A 15 10.84 -1.37 7.73
C VAL A 15 12.28 -1.73 7.36
N PHE A 16 12.67 -1.61 6.09
CA PHE A 16 14.03 -1.97 5.68
C PHE A 16 15.08 -1.03 6.27
N ASN A 17 14.78 0.27 6.37
CA ASN A 17 15.72 1.24 6.96
C ASN A 17 15.87 1.06 8.48
N GLN A 18 14.86 0.49 9.17
CA GLN A 18 15.02 0.07 10.57
C GLN A 18 16.06 -1.05 10.76
N HIS A 19 16.33 -1.83 9.71
CA HIS A 19 17.32 -2.91 9.71
C HIS A 19 18.65 -2.49 9.07
N GLY A 20 18.88 -1.19 8.86
CA GLY A 20 20.13 -0.65 8.33
C GLY A 20 20.21 -0.61 6.81
N ALA A 21 19.09 -0.75 6.10
CA ALA A 21 19.04 -0.46 4.67
C ALA A 21 19.06 1.05 4.41
N GLU A 22 19.54 1.45 3.23
CA GLU A 22 19.42 2.82 2.71
C GLU A 22 18.40 2.86 1.56
N LEU A 23 17.21 2.30 1.77
CA LEU A 23 16.19 2.21 0.73
C LEU A 23 15.48 3.56 0.61
N THR A 24 15.46 4.13 -0.59
CA THR A 24 14.69 5.34 -0.87
C THR A 24 13.32 5.03 -1.45
N MET A 25 12.41 6.01 -1.36
CA MET A 25 11.08 5.87 -1.93
C MET A 25 11.11 5.71 -3.46
N GLU A 26 12.04 6.38 -4.14
CA GLU A 26 12.19 6.32 -5.60
C GLU A 26 12.65 4.93 -6.06
N GLU A 27 13.63 4.35 -5.38
CA GLU A 27 14.07 2.97 -5.61
C GLU A 27 12.94 1.98 -5.30
N CYS A 28 12.24 2.18 -4.18
CA CYS A 28 11.13 1.31 -3.85
C CYS A 28 10.04 1.33 -4.94
N VAL A 29 9.66 2.49 -5.46
CA VAL A 29 8.63 2.61 -6.51
C VAL A 29 9.12 2.03 -7.85
N SER A 30 10.39 2.22 -8.21
CA SER A 30 10.93 1.68 -9.47
C SER A 30 11.02 0.15 -9.47
N HIS A 31 11.21 -0.45 -8.28
CA HIS A 31 11.31 -1.90 -8.09
C HIS A 31 9.99 -2.56 -7.64
N PHE A 32 8.99 -1.79 -7.20
CA PHE A 32 7.68 -2.31 -6.81
C PHE A 32 6.86 -2.69 -8.05
N LYS A 33 6.91 -3.97 -8.44
CA LYS A 33 6.20 -4.47 -9.63
C LYS A 33 4.76 -4.92 -9.40
N GLY A 34 4.28 -4.83 -8.15
CA GLY A 34 3.04 -5.50 -7.73
C GLY A 34 3.20 -7.04 -7.79
N GLY A 35 2.64 -7.75 -6.83
CA GLY A 35 2.85 -9.20 -6.75
C GLY A 35 2.61 -9.75 -5.36
N LYS A 36 3.11 -10.97 -5.11
CA LYS A 36 3.03 -11.55 -3.77
C LYS A 36 3.96 -10.78 -2.85
N LEU A 37 3.47 -10.45 -1.66
CA LEU A 37 4.24 -9.77 -0.64
C LEU A 37 5.58 -10.47 -0.35
N ALA A 38 5.56 -11.81 -0.30
CA ALA A 38 6.76 -12.59 -0.06
C ALA A 38 7.86 -12.33 -1.10
N ASP A 39 7.48 -12.31 -2.39
CA ASP A 39 8.41 -12.05 -3.49
C ASP A 39 8.99 -10.63 -3.39
N ILE A 40 8.15 -9.63 -3.10
CA ILE A 40 8.58 -8.23 -2.93
C ILE A 40 9.58 -8.09 -1.76
N LEU A 41 9.31 -8.76 -0.64
CA LEU A 41 10.20 -8.74 0.53
C LEU A 41 11.53 -9.43 0.24
N LEU A 42 11.53 -10.55 -0.50
CA LEU A 42 12.74 -11.25 -0.91
C LEU A 42 13.57 -10.41 -1.88
N ASP A 43 12.96 -9.87 -2.92
CA ASP A 43 13.65 -9.03 -3.91
C ASP A 43 14.27 -7.79 -3.25
N THR A 44 13.54 -7.13 -2.35
CA THR A 44 14.04 -5.95 -1.61
C THR A 44 15.19 -6.33 -0.67
N LYS A 45 15.09 -7.50 -0.02
CA LYS A 45 16.15 -8.03 0.85
C LYS A 45 17.45 -8.30 0.07
N GLU A 46 17.33 -8.92 -1.10
CA GLU A 46 18.48 -9.15 -1.99
C GLU A 46 19.08 -7.86 -2.51
N LEU A 47 18.24 -6.91 -2.94
CA LEU A 47 18.67 -5.60 -3.43
C LEU A 47 19.45 -4.80 -2.38
N MET A 48 18.97 -4.80 -1.14
CA MET A 48 19.57 -4.03 -0.04
C MET A 48 20.64 -4.79 0.74
N ASN A 49 20.93 -6.04 0.35
CA ASN A 49 21.87 -6.93 1.03
C ASN A 49 21.62 -7.06 2.56
N ILE A 50 20.34 -7.12 2.94
CA ILE A 50 19.92 -7.22 4.34
C ILE A 50 19.82 -8.68 4.76
N ASN A 51 20.43 -9.06 5.89
CA ASN A 51 20.36 -10.44 6.38
C ASN A 51 19.31 -10.62 7.50
N VAL A 52 18.06 -10.24 7.22
CA VAL A 52 16.92 -10.40 8.16
C VAL A 52 15.97 -11.47 7.63
N PRO A 53 15.47 -12.40 8.47
CA PRO A 53 14.50 -13.41 8.05
C PRO A 53 13.18 -12.79 7.58
N ILE A 54 12.56 -13.37 6.56
CA ILE A 54 11.27 -12.87 6.05
C ILE A 54 10.16 -12.96 7.09
N ASP A 55 10.21 -13.98 7.96
CA ASP A 55 9.26 -14.17 9.06
C ASP A 55 9.32 -13.03 10.10
N VAL A 56 10.39 -12.23 10.10
CA VAL A 56 10.53 -11.01 10.92
C VAL A 56 10.05 -9.78 10.13
N LEU A 57 10.44 -9.67 8.85
CA LEU A 57 10.10 -8.53 8.00
C LEU A 57 8.60 -8.47 7.67
N GLU A 58 7.96 -9.59 7.38
CA GLU A 58 6.56 -9.63 6.94
C GLU A 58 5.59 -9.08 7.99
N PRO A 59 5.62 -9.52 9.27
CA PRO A 59 4.73 -8.98 10.29
C PRO A 59 4.95 -7.48 10.54
N GLN A 60 6.22 -7.03 10.50
CA GLN A 60 6.58 -5.61 10.67
C GLN A 60 6.04 -4.77 9.52
N TYR A 61 6.22 -5.23 8.29
CA TYR A 61 5.66 -4.61 7.10
C TYR A 61 4.15 -4.50 7.17
N ARG A 62 3.44 -5.59 7.48
CA ARG A 62 1.97 -5.59 7.59
C ARG A 62 1.48 -4.60 8.64
N THR A 63 2.16 -4.56 9.79
CA THR A 63 1.87 -3.62 10.87
C THR A 63 2.07 -2.18 10.42
N GLU A 64 3.16 -1.89 9.72
CA GLU A 64 3.48 -0.54 9.24
C GLU A 64 2.51 -0.08 8.15
N VAL A 65 2.17 -0.97 7.20
CA VAL A 65 1.11 -0.72 6.20
C VAL A 65 -0.21 -0.36 6.89
N GLN A 66 -0.63 -1.13 7.89
CA GLN A 66 -1.87 -0.85 8.61
C GLN A 66 -1.84 0.53 9.28
N LYS A 67 -0.73 0.88 9.96
CA LYS A 67 -0.55 2.19 10.57
C LYS A 67 -0.63 3.32 9.55
N LEU A 68 0.07 3.18 8.43
CA LEU A 68 0.07 4.19 7.36
C LEU A 68 -1.31 4.33 6.73
N PHE A 69 -2.05 3.23 6.57
CA PHE A 69 -3.38 3.28 5.99
C PHE A 69 -4.34 4.03 6.91
N VAL A 70 -4.37 3.71 8.20
CA VAL A 70 -5.23 4.40 9.17
C VAL A 70 -4.93 5.90 9.24
N ARG A 71 -3.66 6.30 9.09
CA ARG A 71 -3.26 7.72 9.19
C ARG A 71 -3.34 8.51 7.89
N HIS A 72 -3.05 7.88 6.76
CA HIS A 72 -2.69 8.59 5.53
C HIS A 72 -3.43 8.07 4.30
N LEU A 73 -4.25 7.00 4.41
CA LEU A 73 -5.08 6.60 3.29
C LEU A 73 -6.09 7.71 3.03
N GLN A 74 -6.01 8.30 1.85
CA GLN A 74 -6.91 9.37 1.42
C GLN A 74 -7.51 9.01 0.06
N PRO A 75 -8.76 9.44 -0.18
CA PRO A 75 -9.33 9.39 -1.51
C PRO A 75 -8.44 10.13 -2.51
N MET A 76 -8.28 9.56 -3.70
CA MET A 76 -7.62 10.26 -4.82
C MET A 76 -8.40 11.52 -5.19
N ASP A 77 -7.70 12.55 -5.63
CA ASP A 77 -8.33 13.79 -6.10
C ASP A 77 -9.37 13.49 -7.19
N GLY A 78 -10.56 14.05 -7.01
CA GLY A 78 -11.69 13.84 -7.93
C GLY A 78 -12.46 12.52 -7.72
N ALA A 79 -11.99 11.59 -6.90
CA ALA A 79 -12.71 10.32 -6.64
C ALA A 79 -14.10 10.58 -6.05
N LYS A 80 -14.20 11.44 -5.02
CA LYS A 80 -15.49 11.83 -4.43
C LYS A 80 -16.41 12.51 -5.46
N ARG A 81 -15.85 13.39 -6.29
CA ARG A 81 -16.61 14.11 -7.31
C ARG A 81 -17.15 13.16 -8.39
N LEU A 82 -16.38 12.15 -8.78
CA LEU A 82 -16.80 11.13 -9.72
C LEU A 82 -17.95 10.30 -9.15
N ILE A 83 -17.84 9.84 -7.90
CA ILE A 83 -18.90 9.11 -7.22
C ILE A 83 -20.20 9.93 -7.18
N GLN A 84 -20.11 11.18 -6.73
CA GLN A 84 -21.26 12.11 -6.71
C GLN A 84 -21.88 12.32 -8.09
N PHE A 85 -21.07 12.37 -9.15
CA PHE A 85 -21.55 12.49 -10.52
C PHE A 85 -22.30 11.23 -10.97
N LEU A 86 -21.79 10.04 -10.65
CA LEU A 86 -22.44 8.77 -10.98
C LEU A 86 -23.79 8.65 -10.24
N ASP A 87 -23.80 8.98 -8.94
CA ASP A 87 -25.01 9.01 -8.12
C ASP A 87 -26.04 9.99 -8.70
N SER A 88 -25.63 11.22 -9.07
CA SER A 88 -26.56 12.23 -9.60
C SER A 88 -27.16 11.88 -10.96
N HIS A 89 -26.56 10.92 -11.68
CA HIS A 89 -27.03 10.46 -12.99
C HIS A 89 -27.64 9.05 -12.93
N ASN A 90 -27.85 8.47 -11.74
CA ASN A 90 -28.32 7.09 -11.54
C ASN A 90 -27.51 6.06 -12.33
N ILE A 91 -26.18 6.23 -12.39
CA ILE A 91 -25.28 5.29 -13.05
C ILE A 91 -24.79 4.29 -12.00
N GLU A 92 -25.07 3.01 -12.21
CA GLU A 92 -24.59 1.94 -11.32
C GLU A 92 -23.07 1.77 -11.43
N TYR A 93 -22.41 1.59 -10.29
CA TYR A 93 -20.98 1.31 -10.21
C TYR A 93 -20.68 0.29 -9.10
N CYS A 94 -19.51 -0.32 -9.17
CA CYS A 94 -19.00 -1.18 -8.12
C CYS A 94 -17.50 -0.97 -7.92
N VAL A 95 -17.00 -1.36 -6.74
CA VAL A 95 -15.58 -1.31 -6.41
C VAL A 95 -15.06 -2.74 -6.34
N ALA A 96 -14.18 -3.09 -7.28
CA ALA A 96 -13.44 -4.34 -7.26
C ALA A 96 -12.03 -4.08 -6.72
N SER A 97 -11.62 -4.81 -5.69
CA SER A 97 -10.28 -4.70 -5.12
C SER A 97 -9.80 -6.08 -4.68
N ASN A 98 -8.51 -6.32 -4.89
CA ASN A 98 -7.81 -7.52 -4.38
C ASN A 98 -7.36 -7.35 -2.92
N GLY A 99 -7.67 -6.20 -2.29
CA GLY A 99 -7.41 -6.00 -0.87
C GLY A 99 -8.37 -6.81 0.01
N PRO A 100 -7.97 -7.18 1.24
CA PRO A 100 -8.89 -7.78 2.21
C PRO A 100 -10.14 -6.90 2.39
N LYS A 101 -11.29 -7.53 2.62
CA LYS A 101 -12.60 -6.86 2.71
C LYS A 101 -12.58 -5.64 3.64
N ASP A 102 -11.93 -5.79 4.79
CA ASP A 102 -11.80 -4.76 5.82
C ASP A 102 -11.04 -3.52 5.31
N LYS A 103 -10.09 -3.70 4.38
CA LYS A 103 -9.40 -2.59 3.69
C LYS A 103 -10.31 -1.87 2.69
N ILE A 104 -11.24 -2.60 2.07
CA ILE A 104 -12.16 -2.04 1.08
C ILE A 104 -13.22 -1.22 1.80
N GLU A 105 -13.82 -1.74 2.87
CA GLU A 105 -14.83 -1.03 3.67
C GLU A 105 -14.26 0.26 4.25
N HIS A 106 -13.06 0.22 4.84
CA HIS A 106 -12.44 1.44 5.38
C HIS A 106 -12.08 2.47 4.29
N ALA A 107 -11.67 2.02 3.10
CA ALA A 107 -11.42 2.93 1.98
C ALA A 107 -12.73 3.56 1.43
N LEU A 108 -13.85 2.84 1.51
CA LEU A 108 -15.17 3.32 1.11
C LEU A 108 -15.77 4.32 2.11
N GLU A 109 -15.56 4.12 3.42
CA GLU A 109 -15.97 5.08 4.46
C GLU A 109 -15.31 6.46 4.30
N LEU A 110 -14.12 6.49 3.68
CA LEU A 110 -13.36 7.72 3.46
C LEU A 110 -13.80 8.48 2.20
N THR A 111 -14.53 7.86 1.27
CA THR A 111 -15.04 8.50 0.04
C THR A 111 -16.39 9.16 0.27
#